data_AF-A0A660VG17-F1
#
_entry.id   AF-A0A660VG17-F1
#
_cell.length_a   1.000
_cell.length_b   1.000
_cell.length_c   1.000
_cell.angle_alpha   90.00
_cell.angle_beta   90.00
_cell.angle_gamma   90.00
#
_symmetry.space_group_name_H-M   'P 1'
#
loop_
_entity.id
_entity.type
_entity.pdbx_description
1 polymer ?
#
loop_
_entity_poly.entity_id
_entity_poly.type
_entity_poly.pdbx_seq_one_letter_code
_entity_poly.pdbx_strand_id
1 'polypeptide(L)'
;MSDTASHDLTQLRRRIGDVTQLVSTRAARLADGNEDGVRVIDARAAGGLSALILADRGLDLGAVWAGGHQVSWQSTTGIVHPSYFDEDGWLRSFHGGMLTTCGLQNVGLPSEDQGVSYGLHGRVSNIPARNVAHRVIEEDGRLVAEV
;
A
#
# COMPACT_ATOMS: atom_id res chain seq x y z
N MET A 1 17.13 4.76 -28.56
CA MET A 1 16.32 5.05 -27.38
C MET A 1 14.90 5.19 -27.87
N SER A 2 14.06 4.16 -27.64
CA SER A 2 12.73 4.05 -28.25
C SER A 2 11.81 5.12 -27.71
N ASP A 3 11.15 5.82 -28.61
CA ASP A 3 10.03 6.72 -28.37
C ASP A 3 8.93 5.94 -27.62
N THR A 4 8.78 6.19 -26.32
CA THR A 4 7.61 5.71 -25.57
C THR A 4 6.42 6.53 -26.04
N ALA A 5 5.82 6.08 -27.16
CA ALA A 5 4.59 6.64 -27.67
C ALA A 5 3.54 6.64 -26.55
N SER A 6 3.30 7.81 -25.98
CA SER A 6 2.10 8.11 -25.22
C SER A 6 0.94 7.93 -26.18
N HIS A 7 0.35 6.74 -26.20
CA HIS A 7 -0.81 6.47 -27.03
C HIS A 7 -1.99 7.27 -26.49
N ASP A 8 -2.62 8.06 -27.36
CA ASP A 8 -3.88 8.77 -27.05
C ASP A 8 -4.91 7.78 -26.49
N LEU A 9 -5.43 8.05 -25.28
CA LEU A 9 -6.42 7.21 -24.60
C LEU A 9 -7.65 6.95 -25.48
N THR A 10 -8.02 7.90 -26.34
CA THR A 10 -9.12 7.75 -27.30
C THR A 10 -8.85 6.62 -28.28
N GLN A 11 -7.63 6.53 -28.81
CA GLN A 11 -7.21 5.44 -29.70
C GLN A 11 -7.14 4.12 -28.96
N LEU A 12 -6.67 4.13 -27.71
CA LEU A 12 -6.56 2.90 -26.94
C LEU A 12 -7.93 2.31 -26.60
N ARG A 13 -8.89 3.13 -26.19
CA ARG A 13 -10.28 2.73 -25.92
C ARG A 13 -10.99 2.09 -27.12
N ARG A 14 -10.56 2.38 -28.35
CA ARG A 14 -11.09 1.69 -29.56
C ARG A 14 -10.57 0.26 -29.72
N ARG A 15 -9.51 -0.12 -28.99
CA ARG A 15 -8.81 -1.41 -29.12
C ARG A 15 -8.97 -2.32 -27.91
N ILE A 16 -9.40 -1.78 -26.77
CA ILE A 16 -9.60 -2.53 -25.53
C ILE A 16 -11.07 -2.46 -25.12
N GLY A 17 -11.60 -3.56 -24.59
CA GLY A 17 -12.96 -3.60 -24.07
C GLY A 17 -13.09 -2.99 -22.68
N ASP A 18 -11.98 -2.97 -21.91
CA ASP A 18 -11.95 -2.46 -20.55
C ASP A 18 -10.61 -1.76 -20.25
N VAL A 19 -10.67 -0.54 -19.72
CA VAL A 19 -9.49 0.25 -19.32
C VAL A 19 -8.74 -0.38 -18.14
N THR A 20 -9.39 -1.28 -17.37
CA THR A 20 -8.73 -2.03 -16.29
C THR A 20 -7.62 -2.97 -16.79
N GLN A 21 -7.59 -3.25 -18.10
CA GLN A 21 -6.46 -3.95 -18.75
C GLN A 21 -5.17 -3.12 -18.73
N LEU A 22 -5.25 -1.80 -18.53
CA LEU A 22 -4.11 -0.90 -18.47
C LEU A 22 -3.84 -0.42 -17.06
N VAL A 23 -4.87 0.04 -16.34
CA VAL A 23 -4.73 0.59 -15.00
C VAL A 23 -5.88 0.05 -14.17
N SER A 24 -5.58 -0.59 -13.05
CA SER A 24 -6.58 -1.22 -12.20
C SER A 24 -6.30 -0.97 -10.73
N THR A 25 -7.37 -0.81 -9.94
CA THR A 25 -7.34 -0.92 -8.47
C THR A 25 -8.33 -2.00 -8.07
N ARG A 26 -7.93 -2.91 -7.18
CA ARG A 26 -8.79 -3.99 -6.68
C ARG A 26 -8.65 -4.10 -5.18
N ALA A 27 -9.78 -4.02 -4.47
CA ALA A 27 -9.81 -4.40 -3.06
C ALA A 27 -9.68 -5.91 -2.93
N ALA A 28 -8.85 -6.35 -1.98
CA ALA A 28 -8.68 -7.75 -1.64
C ALA A 28 -8.47 -7.93 -0.13
N ARG A 29 -8.48 -9.19 0.31
CA ARG A 29 -8.06 -9.58 1.66
C ARG A 29 -6.97 -10.63 1.54
N LEU A 30 -5.93 -10.46 2.34
CA LEU A 30 -4.93 -11.51 2.56
C LEU A 30 -5.59 -12.64 3.38
N ALA A 31 -5.13 -13.86 3.18
CA ALA A 31 -5.86 -15.07 3.59
C ALA A 31 -4.96 -16.17 4.17
N ASP A 32 -3.77 -15.80 4.66
CA ASP A 32 -2.81 -16.76 5.21
C ASP A 32 -2.21 -16.28 6.54
N GLY A 33 -1.84 -17.22 7.39
CA GLY A 33 -1.10 -17.01 8.63
C GLY A 33 -1.50 -15.75 9.42
N ASN A 34 -0.51 -14.92 9.76
CA ASN A 34 -0.71 -13.71 10.54
C ASN A 34 -1.29 -12.54 9.72
N GLU A 35 -1.34 -12.64 8.39
CA GLU A 35 -1.89 -11.60 7.51
C GLU A 35 -3.39 -11.82 7.20
N ASP A 36 -3.95 -12.97 7.60
CA ASP A 36 -5.35 -13.31 7.36
C ASP A 36 -6.30 -12.17 7.77
N GLY A 37 -7.20 -11.83 6.84
CA GLY A 37 -8.20 -10.79 7.00
C GLY A 37 -7.74 -9.37 6.64
N VAL A 38 -6.43 -9.10 6.52
CA VAL A 38 -5.90 -7.76 6.22
C VAL A 38 -6.42 -7.29 4.86
N ARG A 39 -7.12 -6.15 4.86
CA ARG A 39 -7.58 -5.47 3.64
C ARG A 39 -6.40 -4.81 2.96
N VAL A 40 -6.33 -5.01 1.64
CA VAL A 40 -5.35 -4.40 0.76
C VAL A 40 -6.02 -3.85 -0.50
N ILE A 41 -5.35 -2.93 -1.16
CA ILE A 41 -5.68 -2.47 -2.51
C ILE A 41 -4.52 -2.83 -3.42
N ASP A 42 -4.81 -3.68 -4.38
CA ASP A 42 -3.90 -4.09 -5.42
C ASP A 42 -4.03 -3.12 -6.60
N ALA A 43 -3.05 -2.22 -6.72
CA ALA A 43 -2.99 -1.20 -7.75
C ALA A 43 -1.95 -1.60 -8.80
N ARG A 44 -2.35 -1.57 -10.08
CA ARG A 44 -1.48 -1.90 -11.22
C ARG A 44 -1.63 -0.87 -12.33
N ALA A 45 -0.52 -0.56 -12.98
CA ALA A 45 -0.46 0.29 -14.15
C ALA A 45 0.41 -0.36 -15.26
N ALA A 46 -0.05 -0.22 -16.50
CA ALA A 46 0.67 -0.61 -17.70
C ALA A 46 2.02 0.10 -17.74
N GLY A 47 3.04 -0.60 -18.21
CA GLY A 47 4.44 -0.16 -18.05
C GLY A 47 5.14 -0.82 -16.85
N GLY A 48 4.43 -1.65 -16.08
CA GLY A 48 5.03 -2.56 -15.10
C GLY A 48 5.18 -1.98 -13.70
N LEU A 49 4.45 -0.93 -13.36
CA LEU A 49 4.34 -0.43 -11.99
C LEU A 49 3.15 -1.09 -11.30
N SER A 50 3.36 -1.67 -10.13
CA SER A 50 2.28 -2.19 -9.28
C SER A 50 2.62 -2.07 -7.81
N ALA A 51 1.60 -1.95 -6.96
CA ALA A 51 1.74 -1.78 -5.52
C ALA A 51 0.61 -2.48 -4.77
N LEU A 52 0.95 -3.06 -3.62
CA LEU A 52 0.00 -3.44 -2.59
C LEU A 52 -0.08 -2.32 -1.56
N ILE A 53 -1.24 -1.67 -1.48
CA ILE A 53 -1.54 -0.62 -0.51
C ILE A 53 -2.27 -1.27 0.65
N LEU A 54 -1.75 -1.11 1.87
CA LEU A 54 -2.16 -1.88 3.02
C LEU A 54 -3.23 -1.12 3.83
N ALA A 55 -4.50 -1.27 3.41
CA ALA A 55 -5.62 -0.52 3.98
C ALA A 55 -5.78 -0.73 5.50
N ASP A 56 -5.44 -1.92 6.02
CA ASP A 56 -5.48 -2.15 7.47
C ASP A 56 -4.17 -1.80 8.20
N ARG A 57 -3.13 -1.39 7.47
CA ARG A 57 -1.82 -1.02 8.02
C ARG A 57 -1.52 0.46 7.76
N GLY A 58 -2.45 1.35 8.09
CA GLY A 58 -2.23 2.80 7.94
C GLY A 58 -2.16 3.32 6.50
N LEU A 59 -2.64 2.56 5.50
CA LEU A 59 -2.47 2.84 4.06
C LEU A 59 -1.00 2.85 3.61
N ASP A 60 -0.15 2.13 4.34
CA ASP A 60 1.25 1.95 4.01
C ASP A 60 1.44 1.32 2.63
N LEU A 61 2.54 1.66 1.95
CA LEU A 61 2.92 1.05 0.69
C LEU A 61 3.75 -0.20 1.00
N GLY A 62 3.12 -1.36 0.89
CA GLY A 62 3.74 -2.65 1.09
C GLY A 62 4.70 -3.02 -0.03
N ALA A 63 4.45 -4.15 -0.70
CA ALA A 63 5.26 -4.55 -1.84
C ALA A 63 4.97 -3.67 -3.07
N VAL A 64 6.04 -3.16 -3.69
CA VAL A 64 5.99 -2.37 -4.93
C VAL A 64 6.89 -3.02 -5.97
N TRP A 65 6.38 -3.16 -7.19
CA TRP A 65 7.13 -3.67 -8.34
C TRP A 65 7.22 -2.62 -9.44
N ALA A 66 8.40 -2.51 -10.04
CA ALA A 66 8.67 -1.70 -11.22
C ALA A 66 9.34 -2.56 -12.30
N GLY A 67 8.76 -2.59 -13.50
CA GLY A 67 9.27 -3.43 -14.60
C GLY A 67 9.34 -4.93 -14.23
N GLY A 68 8.40 -5.42 -13.42
CA GLY A 68 8.36 -6.81 -12.96
C GLY A 68 9.31 -7.16 -11.80
N HIS A 69 10.12 -6.21 -11.32
CA HIS A 69 11.06 -6.42 -10.21
C HIS A 69 10.52 -5.74 -8.96
N GLN A 70 10.57 -6.44 -7.83
CA GLN A 70 10.21 -5.83 -6.56
C GLN A 70 11.29 -4.83 -6.14
N VAL A 71 10.89 -3.61 -5.81
CA VAL A 71 11.78 -2.49 -5.44
C VAL A 71 11.68 -2.11 -3.96
N SER A 72 10.86 -2.82 -3.20
CA SER A 72 10.64 -2.63 -1.76
C SER A 72 11.23 -3.79 -0.95
N TRP A 73 11.94 -3.46 0.14
CA TRP A 73 12.34 -4.46 1.14
C TRP A 73 11.11 -4.97 1.91
N GLN A 74 11.11 -6.25 2.28
CA GLN A 74 10.04 -6.85 3.09
C GLN A 74 10.66 -7.49 4.33
N SER A 75 10.02 -7.28 5.47
CA SER A 75 10.36 -7.97 6.70
C SER A 75 9.87 -9.42 6.68
N THR A 76 10.54 -10.29 7.42
CA THR A 76 10.12 -11.69 7.62
C THR A 76 8.87 -11.83 8.47
N THR A 77 8.44 -10.76 9.15
CA THR A 77 7.19 -10.70 9.91
C THR A 77 5.95 -10.75 9.01
N GLY A 78 6.06 -10.29 7.76
CA GLY A 78 4.94 -10.15 6.84
C GLY A 78 3.96 -9.03 7.23
N ILE A 79 2.81 -9.00 6.55
CA ILE A 79 1.77 -7.99 6.74
C ILE A 79 0.87 -8.40 7.91
N VAL A 80 1.41 -8.35 9.13
CA VAL A 80 0.71 -8.83 10.33
C VAL A 80 -0.61 -8.07 10.55
N HIS A 81 -1.70 -8.80 10.77
CA HIS A 81 -3.01 -8.24 11.02
C HIS A 81 -2.99 -7.37 12.31
N PRO A 82 -3.60 -6.17 12.30
CA PRO A 82 -3.60 -5.26 13.44
C PRO A 82 -4.11 -5.84 14.77
N SER A 83 -4.93 -6.90 14.74
CA SER A 83 -5.38 -7.59 15.96
C SER A 83 -4.24 -8.26 16.75
N TYR A 84 -3.09 -8.47 16.12
CA TYR A 84 -1.88 -9.00 16.76
C TYR A 84 -0.92 -7.88 17.21
N PHE A 85 -1.29 -6.61 17.04
CA PHE A 85 -0.43 -5.50 17.43
C PHE A 85 -0.29 -5.40 18.96
N ASP A 86 0.93 -5.14 19.40
CA ASP A 86 1.35 -4.95 20.78
C ASP A 86 2.26 -3.72 20.82
N GLU A 87 1.93 -2.72 21.66
CA GLU A 87 2.64 -1.44 21.69
C GLU A 87 4.11 -1.59 22.12
N ASP A 88 4.39 -2.57 23.00
CA ASP A 88 5.76 -2.92 23.41
C ASP A 88 6.48 -3.81 22.37
N GLY A 89 5.73 -4.32 21.39
CA GLY A 89 6.14 -5.33 20.42
C GLY A 89 6.15 -4.85 18.97
N TRP A 90 6.31 -3.54 18.70
CA TRP A 90 6.16 -2.97 17.35
C TRP A 90 6.93 -3.73 16.26
N LEU A 91 8.19 -4.11 16.53
CA LEU A 91 9.05 -4.86 15.60
C LEU A 91 8.52 -6.25 15.23
N ARG A 92 7.61 -6.84 16.03
CA ARG A 92 6.94 -8.11 15.72
C ARG A 92 5.93 -7.98 14.58
N SER A 93 5.50 -6.76 14.27
CA SER A 93 4.52 -6.43 13.22
C SER A 93 5.07 -5.48 12.15
N PHE A 94 6.35 -5.12 12.23
CA PHE A 94 6.99 -4.23 11.28
C PHE A 94 7.15 -4.92 9.93
N HIS A 95 6.28 -4.60 8.98
CA HIS A 95 6.19 -5.26 7.68
C HIS A 95 7.23 -4.75 6.67
N GLY A 96 7.81 -3.57 6.90
CA GLY A 96 8.64 -2.90 5.91
C GLY A 96 7.79 -2.37 4.76
N GLY A 97 8.22 -2.60 3.52
CA GLY A 97 7.55 -2.02 2.35
C GLY A 97 8.34 -0.91 1.70
N MET A 98 7.71 -0.30 0.71
CA MET A 98 8.18 0.95 0.12
C MET A 98 8.01 2.11 1.12
N LEU A 99 6.95 2.05 1.94
CA LEU A 99 6.67 3.06 2.96
C LEU A 99 5.96 2.41 4.15
N THR A 100 6.50 2.62 5.35
CA THR A 100 5.82 2.36 6.62
C THR A 100 5.64 3.67 7.36
N THR A 101 4.40 4.03 7.67
CA THR A 101 4.11 5.28 8.37
C THR A 101 4.39 5.11 9.87
N CYS A 102 5.19 6.00 10.44
CA CYS A 102 5.46 6.07 11.88
C CYS A 102 4.75 7.29 12.48
N GLY A 103 4.15 7.16 13.66
CA GLY A 103 3.36 8.25 14.25
C GLY A 103 1.92 7.87 14.66
N LEU A 104 0.99 8.82 14.74
CA LEU A 104 1.22 10.28 14.74
C LEU A 104 1.43 10.84 16.16
N GLN A 105 1.13 10.05 17.19
CA GLN A 105 1.24 10.47 18.59
C GLN A 105 2.70 10.62 19.01
N ASN A 106 3.57 9.71 18.57
CA ASN A 106 5.01 9.76 18.78
C ASN A 106 5.74 9.06 17.61
N VAL A 107 7.01 9.40 17.41
CA VAL A 107 7.88 8.74 16.43
C VAL A 107 9.28 8.60 16.99
N GLY A 108 9.94 7.49 16.68
CA GLY A 108 11.29 7.19 17.14
C GLY A 108 11.27 6.16 18.26
N LEU A 109 12.29 6.21 19.11
CA LEU A 109 12.48 5.30 20.23
C LEU A 109 11.29 5.33 21.21
N PRO A 110 11.03 4.23 21.95
CA PRO A 110 10.09 4.25 23.06
C PRO A 110 10.42 5.37 24.05
N SER A 111 9.40 6.02 24.59
CA SER A 111 9.57 7.17 25.48
C SER A 111 8.42 7.29 26.46
N GLU A 112 8.65 8.00 27.56
CA GLU A 112 7.60 8.45 28.47
C GLU A 112 7.45 9.97 28.36
N ASP A 113 6.23 10.46 28.18
CA ASP A 113 5.92 11.89 28.22
C ASP A 113 4.69 12.13 29.09
N GLN A 114 4.82 13.02 30.08
CA GLN A 114 3.77 13.37 31.05
C GLN A 114 3.12 12.13 31.74
N GLY A 115 3.91 11.10 32.04
CA GLY A 115 3.43 9.87 32.67
C GLY A 115 2.69 8.91 31.72
N VAL A 116 2.70 9.18 30.41
CA VAL A 116 2.19 8.28 29.37
C VAL A 116 3.36 7.59 28.70
N SER A 117 3.35 6.26 28.69
CA SER A 117 4.31 5.44 27.94
C SER A 117 3.91 5.37 26.47
N TYR A 118 4.89 5.55 25.58
CA TYR A 118 4.73 5.44 24.15
C TYR A 118 5.67 4.39 23.56
N GLY A 119 5.10 3.47 22.78
CA GLY A 119 5.83 2.43 22.06
C GLY A 119 6.68 2.98 20.90
N LEU A 120 7.53 2.12 20.35
CA LEU A 120 8.39 2.43 19.20
C LEU A 120 7.54 2.89 17.99
N HIS A 121 7.88 4.01 17.37
CA HIS A 121 7.26 4.52 16.14
C HIS A 121 5.74 4.75 16.16
N GLY A 122 5.11 4.79 17.34
CA GLY A 122 3.68 4.97 17.47
C GLY A 122 2.90 3.80 16.87
N ARG A 123 1.63 4.05 16.52
CA ARG A 123 0.68 2.97 16.17
C ARG A 123 -0.04 3.14 14.84
N VAL A 124 0.22 4.22 14.09
CA VAL A 124 -0.53 4.53 12.85
C VAL A 124 -0.48 3.40 11.81
N SER A 125 0.66 2.73 11.63
CA SER A 125 0.81 1.56 10.74
C SER A 125 0.06 0.30 11.21
N ASN A 126 -0.57 0.36 12.39
CA ASN A 126 -1.42 -0.69 12.95
C ASN A 126 -2.87 -0.21 13.15
N ILE A 127 -3.26 0.94 12.57
CA ILE A 127 -4.64 1.42 12.61
C ILE A 127 -5.32 1.13 11.27
N PRO A 128 -6.42 0.35 11.26
CA PRO A 128 -7.20 0.13 10.06
C PRO A 128 -7.81 1.42 9.49
N ALA A 129 -7.62 1.66 8.19
CA ALA A 129 -8.21 2.81 7.53
C ALA A 129 -9.73 2.65 7.37
N ARG A 130 -10.43 3.78 7.43
CA ARG A 130 -11.88 3.89 7.20
C ARG A 130 -12.14 4.76 5.99
N ASN A 131 -13.29 4.55 5.34
CA ASN A 131 -13.70 5.32 4.16
C ASN A 131 -12.66 5.26 3.02
N VAL A 132 -12.02 4.10 2.86
CA VAL A 132 -11.03 3.90 1.79
C VAL A 132 -11.76 3.86 0.46
N ALA A 133 -11.40 4.77 -0.44
CA ALA A 133 -11.90 4.82 -1.80
C ALA A 133 -10.79 4.39 -2.75
N HIS A 134 -11.13 3.65 -3.80
CA HIS A 134 -10.19 3.40 -4.88
C HIS A 134 -10.93 3.36 -6.20
N ARG A 135 -10.34 3.96 -7.23
CA ARG A 135 -10.94 4.05 -8.56
C ARG A 135 -9.87 4.29 -9.61
N VAL A 136 -10.26 4.09 -10.86
CA VAL A 136 -9.48 4.52 -12.01
C VAL A 136 -10.11 5.81 -12.52
N ILE A 137 -9.32 6.88 -12.57
CA ILE A 137 -9.76 8.18 -13.10
C ILE A 137 -8.94 8.54 -14.34
N GLU A 138 -9.44 9.52 -15.09
CA GLU A 138 -8.68 10.17 -16.15
C GLU A 138 -8.28 11.57 -15.67
N GLU A 139 -6.98 11.86 -15.69
CA GLU A 139 -6.40 13.13 -15.29
C GLU A 139 -5.31 13.51 -16.29
N ASP A 140 -5.39 14.72 -16.85
CA ASP A 140 -4.44 15.23 -17.86
C ASP A 140 -4.19 14.27 -19.03
N GLY A 141 -5.24 13.60 -19.51
CA GLY A 141 -5.17 12.63 -20.60
C GLY A 141 -4.44 11.33 -20.24
N ARG A 142 -4.31 11.01 -18.94
CA ARG A 142 -3.72 9.76 -18.42
C ARG A 142 -4.72 9.01 -17.57
N LEU A 143 -4.63 7.69 -17.58
CA LEU A 143 -5.35 6.85 -16.62
C LEU A 143 -4.55 6.80 -15.31
N VAL A 144 -5.20 7.08 -14.20
CA VAL A 144 -4.60 7.12 -12.86
C VAL A 144 -5.34 6.15 -11.96
N ALA A 145 -4.58 5.30 -11.27
CA ALA A 145 -5.08 4.53 -10.14
C ALA A 145 -5.10 5.46 -8.92
N GLU A 146 -6.29 5.93 -8.54
CA GLU A 146 -6.50 6.73 -7.34
C GLU A 146 -6.89 5.80 -6.19
N VAL A 147 -6.22 5.95 -5.05
CA VAL A 147 -6.40 5.18 -3.81
C VAL A 147 -6.27 6.11 -2.61
#